data_AF-A0AAV0KVA7-F1
#
_entry.id   AF-A0AAV0KVA7-F1
#
_cell.length_a   1.000
_cell.length_b   1.000
_cell.length_c   1.000
_cell.angle_alpha   90.00
_cell.angle_beta   90.00
_cell.angle_gamma   90.00
#
_symmetry.space_group_name_H-M   'P 1'
#
loop_
_entity.id
_entity.type
_entity.pdbx_description
1 polymer ?
#
loop_
_entity_poly.entity_id
_entity_poly.type
_entity_poly.pdbx_seq_one_letter_code
_entity_poly.pdbx_strand_id
1 'polypeptide(L)'
;CFIFGDGLKDDKWLVENFGHSLSRLELKDLLPETWLHGYILTAVACKLAVDVRAWGKNGPWYLPSNFEDLVVKMGWTPKKAVENYKNLYLCGTFECTKIYLPMNDENRHWFLIVVF
;
A
#
# COMPACT_ATOMS: atom_id res chain seq x y z
N CYS A 1 14.55 -19.61 6.99
CA CYS A 1 13.33 -18.80 6.77
C CYS A 1 12.55 -19.42 5.60
N PHE A 2 11.33 -19.93 5.80
CA PHE A 2 10.57 -20.68 4.78
C PHE A 2 10.19 -19.88 3.52
N ILE A 3 10.31 -18.55 3.58
CA ILE A 3 9.96 -17.63 2.48
C ILE A 3 11.13 -17.46 1.51
N PHE A 4 12.37 -17.36 2.03
CA PHE A 4 13.58 -16.97 1.28
C PHE A 4 14.63 -18.08 1.15
N GLY A 5 14.24 -19.35 1.25
CA GLY A 5 15.18 -20.47 1.10
C GLY A 5 15.74 -20.61 -0.31
N ASP A 6 16.96 -21.17 -0.42
CA ASP A 6 17.61 -21.46 -1.69
C ASP A 6 16.81 -22.47 -2.53
N GLY A 7 16.79 -22.29 -3.85
CA GLY A 7 16.10 -23.18 -4.79
C GLY A 7 14.57 -23.03 -4.84
N LEU A 8 13.99 -22.08 -4.12
CA LEU A 8 12.57 -21.74 -4.23
C LEU A 8 12.30 -20.87 -5.47
N LYS A 9 11.16 -21.08 -6.15
CA LYS A 9 10.80 -20.33 -7.36
C LYS A 9 10.32 -18.92 -7.05
N ASP A 10 10.81 -17.91 -7.76
CA ASP A 10 10.49 -16.50 -7.47
C ASP A 10 9.07 -16.08 -7.85
N ASP A 11 8.49 -16.70 -8.88
CA ASP A 11 7.17 -16.40 -9.45
C ASP A 11 5.97 -16.87 -8.62
N LYS A 12 6.22 -17.70 -7.59
CA LYS A 12 5.13 -18.21 -6.76
C LYS A 12 4.53 -17.09 -5.91
N TRP A 13 3.24 -16.84 -6.10
CA TRP A 13 2.41 -15.99 -5.25
C TRP A 13 2.37 -16.53 -3.81
N LEU A 14 2.65 -15.66 -2.85
CA LEU A 14 2.69 -15.99 -1.41
C LEU A 14 1.75 -15.13 -0.58
N VAL A 15 1.43 -13.92 -1.05
CA VAL A 15 0.41 -13.06 -0.46
C VAL A 15 -0.63 -12.79 -1.53
N GLU A 16 -1.90 -12.99 -1.19
CA GLU A 16 -3.05 -12.58 -1.98
C GLU A 16 -4.03 -11.89 -1.04
N ASN A 17 -4.19 -10.58 -1.17
CA ASN A 17 -5.07 -9.79 -0.30
C ASN A 17 -5.69 -8.63 -1.08
N PHE A 18 -7.02 -8.59 -1.11
CA PHE A 18 -7.83 -7.44 -1.55
C PHE A 18 -7.35 -6.78 -2.86
N GLY A 19 -7.04 -7.60 -3.87
CA GLY A 19 -6.61 -7.14 -5.19
C GLY A 19 -5.11 -6.87 -5.33
N HIS A 20 -4.32 -7.19 -4.31
CA HIS A 20 -2.86 -7.19 -4.38
C HIS A 20 -2.32 -8.57 -4.17
N SER A 21 -1.38 -8.95 -5.03
CA SER A 21 -0.65 -10.19 -4.91
C SER A 21 0.83 -9.88 -4.87
N LEU A 22 1.55 -10.55 -3.96
CA LEU A 22 3.01 -10.50 -3.90
C LEU A 22 3.53 -11.91 -4.14
N SER A 23 4.42 -12.02 -5.12
CA SER A 23 5.22 -13.21 -5.32
C SER A 23 6.42 -13.19 -4.37
N ARG A 24 7.17 -14.29 -4.38
CA ARG A 24 8.43 -14.37 -3.64
C ARG A 24 9.42 -13.33 -4.14
N LEU A 25 9.40 -12.98 -5.43
CA LEU A 25 10.26 -11.95 -5.99
C LEU A 25 10.07 -10.62 -5.28
N GLU A 26 8.84 -10.10 -5.18
CA GLU A 26 8.59 -8.83 -4.49
C GLU A 26 8.88 -8.94 -2.99
N LEU A 27 8.65 -10.11 -2.37
CA LEU A 27 8.95 -10.30 -0.96
C LEU A 27 10.46 -10.31 -0.64
N LYS A 28 11.34 -10.54 -1.62
CA LYS A 28 12.79 -10.46 -1.41
C LYS A 28 13.25 -9.05 -1.05
N ASP A 29 12.45 -8.02 -1.36
CA ASP A 29 12.70 -6.64 -0.94
C ASP A 29 12.59 -6.43 0.59
N LEU A 30 12.16 -7.47 1.33
CA LEU A 30 12.18 -7.48 2.79
C LEU A 30 13.50 -8.01 3.36
N LEU A 31 14.43 -8.49 2.52
CA LEU A 31 15.75 -8.93 2.97
C LEU A 31 16.60 -7.72 3.36
N PRO A 32 17.56 -7.88 4.29
CA PRO A 32 18.48 -6.81 4.66
C PRO A 32 19.17 -6.19 3.43
N GLU A 33 19.40 -4.88 3.49
CA GLU A 33 20.12 -4.11 2.45
C GLU A 33 19.46 -4.11 1.06
N THR A 34 18.23 -4.62 0.95
CA THR A 34 17.44 -4.53 -0.28
C THR A 34 16.56 -3.30 -0.29
N TRP A 35 16.20 -2.86 -1.50
CA TRP A 35 15.38 -1.68 -1.64
C TRP A 35 13.90 -2.03 -1.65
N LEU A 36 13.10 -1.37 -0.80
CA LEU A 36 11.68 -1.67 -0.70
C LEU A 36 10.94 -1.15 -1.94
N HIS A 37 10.37 -2.04 -2.75
CA HIS A 37 9.49 -1.62 -3.83
C HIS A 37 8.10 -1.19 -3.29
N GLY A 38 7.44 -0.31 -4.04
CA GLY A 38 6.12 0.21 -3.67
C GLY A 38 5.03 -0.85 -3.51
N TYR A 39 5.20 -2.05 -4.08
CA TYR A 39 4.25 -3.16 -3.96
C TYR A 39 4.16 -3.66 -2.51
N ILE A 40 5.28 -3.75 -1.80
CA ILE A 40 5.30 -4.11 -0.38
C ILE A 40 4.55 -3.07 0.44
N LEU A 41 4.82 -1.78 0.22
CA LEU A 41 4.16 -0.70 0.95
C LEU A 41 2.66 -0.64 0.67
N THR A 42 2.25 -0.89 -0.57
CA THR A 42 0.83 -0.98 -0.92
C THR A 42 0.16 -2.18 -0.23
N ALA A 43 0.80 -3.34 -0.17
CA ALA A 43 0.27 -4.49 0.56
C ALA A 43 0.12 -4.21 2.06
N VAL A 44 1.07 -3.49 2.67
CA VAL A 44 0.98 -3.03 4.06
C VAL A 44 -0.18 -2.05 4.24
N ALA A 45 -0.32 -1.05 3.37
CA ALA A 45 -1.43 -0.09 3.41
C ALA A 45 -2.79 -0.80 3.31
N CYS A 46 -2.92 -1.79 2.43
CA CYS A 46 -4.10 -2.64 2.32
C CYS A 46 -4.42 -3.37 3.62
N LYS A 47 -3.42 -4.02 4.22
CA LYS A 47 -3.60 -4.75 5.49
C LYS A 47 -4.10 -3.81 6.59
N LEU A 48 -3.48 -2.64 6.73
CA LEU A 48 -3.85 -1.64 7.73
C LEU A 48 -5.26 -1.08 7.49
N ALA A 49 -5.64 -0.83 6.24
CA ALA A 49 -6.97 -0.37 5.90
C ALA A 49 -8.05 -1.42 6.23
N VAL A 50 -7.77 -2.70 5.97
CA VAL A 50 -8.65 -3.82 6.32
C VAL A 50 -8.81 -3.96 7.83
N ASP A 51 -7.72 -3.86 8.58
CA ASP A 51 -7.76 -3.95 10.04
C ASP A 51 -8.62 -2.83 10.65
N VAL A 52 -8.48 -1.59 10.16
CA VAL A 52 -9.35 -0.47 10.58
C VAL A 52 -10.82 -0.74 10.28
N ARG A 53 -11.14 -1.26 9.09
CA ARG A 53 -12.53 -1.61 8.72
C ARG A 53 -13.12 -2.68 9.61
N ALA A 54 -12.35 -3.73 9.90
CA ALA A 54 -12.79 -4.82 10.76
C ALA A 54 -13.17 -4.34 12.16
N TRP A 55 -12.62 -3.22 12.61
CA TRP A 55 -12.88 -2.64 13.93
C TRP A 55 -14.09 -1.69 13.95
N GLY A 56 -14.72 -1.44 12.79
CA GLY A 56 -15.98 -0.70 12.67
C GLY A 56 -15.92 0.77 13.11
N LYS A 57 -14.72 1.35 13.21
CA LYS A 57 -14.50 2.72 13.68
C LYS A 57 -14.14 3.65 12.54
N ASN A 58 -14.56 4.91 12.67
CA ASN A 58 -13.92 6.03 12.01
C ASN A 58 -12.41 5.97 12.31
N GLY A 59 -11.58 6.18 11.29
CA GLY A 59 -10.18 5.77 11.38
C GLY A 59 -9.31 6.40 10.30
N PRO A 60 -8.00 6.16 10.40
CA PRO A 60 -7.07 6.69 9.43
C PRO A 60 -7.27 6.06 8.05
N TRP A 61 -6.98 6.85 7.02
CA TRP A 61 -6.86 6.36 5.65
C TRP A 61 -5.41 5.98 5.38
N TYR A 62 -5.19 4.76 4.91
CA TYR A 62 -3.86 4.29 4.49
C TYR A 62 -3.86 4.21 2.98
N LEU A 63 -3.23 5.17 2.29
CA LEU A 63 -3.21 5.20 0.84
C LEU A 63 -2.10 4.30 0.27
N PRO A 64 -2.30 3.70 -0.92
CA PRO A 64 -1.27 2.90 -1.56
C PRO A 64 -0.13 3.78 -2.09
N SER A 65 1.05 3.19 -2.31
CA SER A 65 2.25 3.92 -2.75
C SER A 65 2.16 4.51 -4.14
N ASN A 66 1.26 4.00 -4.99
CA ASN A 66 1.00 4.56 -6.32
C ASN A 66 -0.01 5.71 -6.31
N PHE A 67 -0.60 6.06 -5.16
CA PHE A 67 -1.63 7.12 -5.09
C PHE A 67 -1.09 8.46 -5.61
N GLU A 68 0.12 8.84 -5.20
CA GLU A 68 0.78 10.08 -5.63
C GLU A 68 0.90 10.14 -7.16
N ASP A 69 1.45 9.10 -7.78
CA ASP A 69 1.62 9.04 -9.23
C ASP A 69 0.30 9.22 -9.97
N LEU A 70 -0.78 8.64 -9.47
CA LEU A 70 -2.09 8.73 -10.10
C LEU A 70 -2.68 10.14 -10.01
N VAL A 71 -2.53 10.81 -8.87
CA VAL A 71 -3.08 12.16 -8.66
C VAL A 71 -2.19 13.22 -9.29
N VAL A 72 -0.89 13.19 -9.01
CA VAL A 72 0.08 14.22 -9.41
C VAL A 72 0.51 14.02 -10.85
N LYS A 73 0.92 12.81 -11.25
CA LYS A 73 1.49 12.56 -12.59
C LYS A 73 0.42 12.26 -13.63
N MET A 74 -0.60 11.48 -13.27
CA MET A 74 -1.70 11.10 -14.19
C MET A 74 -2.92 12.04 -14.10
N GLY A 75 -2.88 13.06 -13.23
CA GLY A 75 -3.91 14.10 -13.16
C GLY A 75 -5.28 13.60 -12.74
N TRP A 76 -5.36 12.58 -11.86
CA TRP A 76 -6.65 12.11 -11.36
C TRP A 76 -7.37 13.22 -10.61
N THR A 77 -8.64 13.43 -10.96
CA THR A 77 -9.51 14.34 -10.20
C THR A 77 -9.83 13.74 -8.83
N PRO A 78 -10.14 14.58 -7.82
CA PRO A 78 -10.54 14.10 -6.49
C PRO A 78 -11.70 13.10 -6.56
N LYS A 79 -12.69 13.34 -7.43
CA LYS A 79 -13.82 12.43 -7.65
C LYS A 79 -13.34 11.04 -8.12
N LYS A 80 -12.45 11.00 -9.12
CA LYS A 80 -11.91 9.75 -9.65
C LYS A 80 -11.10 9.00 -8.58
N ALA A 81 -10.28 9.70 -7.83
CA ALA A 81 -9.49 9.11 -6.73
C ALA A 81 -10.41 8.47 -5.67
N VAL A 82 -11.45 9.19 -5.24
CA VAL A 82 -12.44 8.66 -4.29
C VAL A 82 -13.16 7.44 -4.86
N GLU A 83 -13.64 7.48 -6.10
CA GLU A 83 -14.36 6.35 -6.71
C GLU A 83 -13.52 5.07 -6.76
N ASN A 84 -12.22 5.18 -7.06
CA ASN A 84 -11.31 4.04 -7.17
C ASN A 84 -10.85 3.52 -5.80
N TYR A 85 -10.77 4.38 -4.77
CA TYR A 85 -10.16 4.02 -3.50
C TYR A 85 -11.11 3.93 -2.30
N LYS A 86 -12.35 4.41 -2.42
CA LYS A 86 -13.36 4.41 -1.33
C LYS A 86 -13.59 3.03 -0.70
N ASN A 87 -13.56 1.98 -1.51
CA ASN A 87 -13.93 0.64 -1.06
C ASN A 87 -12.83 -0.07 -0.27
N LEU A 88 -11.58 0.38 -0.37
CA LEU A 88 -10.46 -0.27 0.31
C LEU A 88 -9.76 0.69 1.27
N TYR A 89 -9.35 1.86 0.81
CA TYR A 89 -8.43 2.73 1.55
C TYR A 89 -9.10 3.91 2.26
N LEU A 90 -10.27 4.36 1.79
CA LEU A 90 -11.01 5.48 2.40
C LEU A 90 -12.16 4.94 3.26
N CYS A 91 -11.81 4.31 4.37
CA CYS A 91 -12.76 3.75 5.32
C CYS A 91 -13.76 4.83 5.78
N GLY A 92 -15.07 4.57 5.64
CA GLY A 92 -16.17 5.36 6.21
C GLY A 92 -16.09 6.87 5.95
N THR A 93 -16.81 7.36 4.95
CA THR A 93 -16.68 8.71 4.35
C THR A 93 -16.98 9.93 5.23
N PHE A 94 -17.15 9.81 6.55
CA PHE A 94 -17.60 10.93 7.37
C PHE A 94 -16.60 11.44 8.42
N GLU A 95 -15.64 10.64 8.92
CA GLU A 95 -14.63 11.13 9.86
C GLU A 95 -13.29 10.42 9.66
N CYS A 96 -12.49 10.89 8.70
CA CYS A 96 -11.08 10.52 8.61
C CYS A 96 -10.32 11.22 9.75
N THR A 97 -9.61 10.47 10.57
CA THR A 97 -8.83 11.05 11.68
C THR A 97 -7.42 11.44 11.27
N LYS A 98 -6.83 10.72 10.30
CA LYS A 98 -5.51 10.98 9.70
C LYS A 98 -5.42 10.34 8.32
N ILE A 99 -4.60 10.91 7.44
CA ILE A 99 -4.25 10.29 6.16
C ILE A 99 -2.77 9.94 6.17
N TYR A 100 -2.44 8.68 5.91
CA TYR A 100 -1.09 8.19 5.70
C TYR A 100 -0.86 7.98 4.20
N LEU A 101 0.08 8.75 3.65
CA LEU A 101 0.43 8.72 2.23
C LEU A 101 1.91 8.39 2.07
N PRO A 102 2.26 7.19 1.59
CA PRO A 102 3.63 6.90 1.16
C PRO A 102 3.95 7.66 -0.13
N MET A 103 5.10 8.32 -0.15
CA MET A 103 5.64 9.04 -1.31
C MET A 103 7.06 8.59 -1.63
N ASN A 104 7.38 8.57 -2.92
CA ASN A 104 8.68 8.09 -3.39
C ASN A 104 9.42 9.19 -4.14
N ASP A 105 10.61 9.56 -3.65
CA ASP A 105 11.50 10.50 -4.32
C ASP A 105 12.35 9.78 -5.35
N GLU A 106 11.82 9.57 -6.56
CA GLU A 106 12.53 9.02 -7.72
C GLU A 106 13.37 7.76 -7.42
N ASN A 107 12.83 6.84 -6.64
CA ASN A 107 13.46 5.61 -6.14
C ASN A 107 14.70 5.82 -5.26
N ARG A 108 14.88 7.01 -4.67
CA ARG A 108 16.00 7.32 -3.76
C ARG A 108 15.62 7.21 -2.30
N HIS A 109 14.38 7.54 -1.96
CA HIS A 109 13.89 7.45 -0.59
C HIS A 109 12.37 7.31 -0.53
N TRP A 110 11.89 6.63 0.51
CA TRP A 110 10.46 6.58 0.85
C TRP A 110 10.17 7.54 1.99
N PHE A 111 9.21 8.42 1.76
CA PHE A 111 8.64 9.30 2.78
C PHE A 111 7.24 8.82 3.16
N LEU A 112 6.84 9.11 4.40
CA LEU A 112 5.47 8.95 4.85
C LEU A 112 4.91 10.31 5.22
N ILE A 113 3.99 10.82 4.40
CA ILE A 113 3.23 12.04 4.71
C ILE A 113 2.06 11.68 5.61
N VAL A 114 1.86 12.49 6.65
CA VAL A 114 0.74 12.36 7.59
C VAL A 114 -0.05 13.66 7.60
N VAL A 115 -1.34 13.58 7.26
CA VAL A 115 -2.29 14.71 7.30
C VAL A 115 -3.23 14.52 8.48
N PHE A 116 -3.50 15.60 9.22
CA PHE A 116 -4.37 15.66 10.40
C PHE A 116 -5.67 16.40 10.09
#